data_AF-A0AAE1A4F9-F1
#
_entry.id   AF-A0AAE1A4F9-F1
#
_cell.length_a   1.000
_cell.length_b   1.000
_cell.length_c   1.000
_cell.angle_alpha   90.00
_cell.angle_beta   90.00
_cell.angle_gamma   90.00
#
_symmetry.space_group_name_H-M   'P 1'
#
loop_
_entity.id
_entity.type
_entity.pdbx_description
1 polymer ?
#
loop_
_entity_poly.entity_id
_entity_poly.type
_entity_poly.pdbx_seq_one_letter_code
_entity_poly.pdbx_strand_id
1 'polypeptide(L)'
;MSSNQQVKVYCRYSLKMVPLSYNSKLRSKIHNDFTHTVIPGNLLPVIKKYDSNVLSERDMDHIRTVINTRGNITGAEELLDYMSRYANWFPCLLRALSDNQVKQEPFARYLQQLKAELDAAEQPCAERHVFQERPTPRNEFVLDDGSAAAGNVNHSEVEGDGPMDEEPRYETIDIDGSQPSSQELYQIPVTLTETGDGAAASSLTPEATHTFGQGGRGGAQEARLHQTRHGREYDFTKEETESEFSAFQGWNRTISESSIKEKLEPYLDQDGRYVLWYWTEMKRPAISVIYGGVMKNFIIHKKPRKSIPGVVKYYFINKEQHCDPSLTRLVQFHLNRGIKNTEPGCHRQIIPLQQHFDF
;
A
#
# COMPACT_ATOMS: atom_id res chain seq x y z
N MET A 1 -61.79 17.82 13.47
CA MET A 1 -60.56 17.16 13.95
C MET A 1 -59.86 16.57 12.74
N SER A 2 -58.91 17.31 12.15
CA SER A 2 -58.20 16.89 10.94
C SER A 2 -56.95 16.11 11.31
N SER A 3 -56.95 14.81 11.00
CA SER A 3 -55.80 13.91 11.16
C SER A 3 -54.72 14.28 10.14
N ASN A 4 -53.62 14.85 10.63
CA ASN A 4 -52.40 15.07 9.84
C ASN A 4 -51.68 13.73 9.64
N GLN A 5 -51.84 13.15 8.46
CA GLN A 5 -51.18 11.91 8.08
C GLN A 5 -49.75 12.23 7.62
N GLN A 6 -48.77 11.94 8.49
CA GLN A 6 -47.35 12.07 8.15
C GLN A 6 -46.98 11.01 7.11
N VAL A 7 -46.71 11.45 5.89
CA VAL A 7 -46.12 10.64 4.83
C VAL A 7 -44.64 10.43 5.16
N LYS A 8 -44.29 9.24 5.67
CA LYS A 8 -42.89 8.81 5.80
C LYS A 8 -42.37 8.42 4.41
N VAL A 9 -41.61 9.31 3.79
CA VAL A 9 -40.85 9.01 2.57
C VAL A 9 -39.63 8.18 2.96
N TYR A 10 -39.70 6.88 2.72
CA TYR A 10 -38.54 6.00 2.81
C TYR A 10 -37.75 6.07 1.49
N CYS A 11 -36.69 6.88 1.45
CA CYS A 11 -35.69 6.76 0.41
C CYS A 11 -35.03 5.37 0.50
N ARG A 12 -35.43 4.45 -0.38
CA ARG A 12 -34.70 3.20 -0.63
C ARG A 12 -33.38 3.55 -1.32
N TYR A 13 -32.34 3.82 -0.54
CA TYR A 13 -30.98 3.85 -1.07
C TYR A 13 -30.63 2.42 -1.49
N SER A 14 -30.56 2.19 -2.80
CA SER A 14 -29.93 1.00 -3.37
C SER A 14 -28.50 0.95 -2.85
N LEU A 15 -28.18 -0.07 -2.03
CA LEU A 15 -26.84 -0.33 -1.50
C LEU A 15 -25.89 -0.68 -2.65
N LYS A 16 -25.44 0.33 -3.39
CA LYS A 16 -24.26 0.20 -4.24
C LYS A 16 -23.07 0.04 -3.29
N MET A 17 -22.41 -1.10 -3.34
CA MET A 17 -21.17 -1.31 -2.60
C MET A 17 -20.18 -0.22 -3.01
N VAL A 18 -19.83 0.65 -2.06
CA VAL A 18 -18.84 1.70 -2.29
C VAL A 18 -17.48 1.02 -2.47
N PRO A 19 -16.77 1.25 -3.59
CA PRO A 19 -15.45 0.66 -3.79
C PRO A 19 -14.51 1.02 -2.64
N LEU A 20 -13.71 0.06 -2.15
CA LEU A 20 -12.72 0.29 -1.09
C LEU A 20 -11.74 1.42 -1.47
N SER A 21 -11.49 1.63 -2.76
CA SER A 21 -10.69 2.74 -3.27
C SER A 21 -11.29 4.11 -2.94
N TYR A 22 -12.62 4.27 -3.01
CA TYR A 22 -13.28 5.54 -2.70
C TYR A 22 -13.16 5.90 -1.22
N ASN A 23 -13.36 4.93 -0.31
CA ASN A 23 -13.19 5.15 1.12
C ASN A 23 -11.77 5.61 1.46
N SER A 24 -10.76 5.01 0.82
CA SER A 24 -9.37 5.42 1.00
C SER A 24 -9.14 6.87 0.53
N LYS A 25 -9.68 7.26 -0.64
CA LYS A 25 -9.58 8.64 -1.14
C LYS A 25 -10.26 9.63 -0.20
N LEU A 26 -11.48 9.34 0.27
CA LEU A 26 -12.21 10.20 1.21
C LEU A 26 -11.47 10.32 2.54
N ARG A 27 -10.97 9.20 3.08
CA ARG A 27 -10.17 9.17 4.30
C ARG A 27 -8.94 10.08 4.17
N SER A 28 -8.18 9.94 3.08
CA SER A 28 -7.00 10.77 2.82
C SER A 28 -7.35 12.25 2.66
N LYS A 29 -8.46 12.58 1.98
CA LYS A 29 -8.93 13.96 1.78
C LYS A 29 -9.27 14.66 3.09
N ILE A 30 -9.84 13.95 4.07
CA ILE A 30 -10.24 14.54 5.37
C ILE A 30 -9.21 14.34 6.49
N HIS A 31 -8.15 13.56 6.25
CA HIS A 31 -7.23 13.09 7.29
C HIS A 31 -6.67 14.23 8.14
N ASN A 32 -6.01 15.21 7.51
CA ASN A 32 -5.36 16.31 8.20
C ASN A 32 -6.34 17.12 9.06
N ASP A 33 -7.48 17.50 8.49
CA ASP A 33 -8.46 18.31 9.20
C ASP A 33 -9.09 17.55 10.36
N PHE A 34 -9.34 16.24 10.16
CA PHE A 34 -9.90 15.37 11.18
C PHE A 34 -8.97 15.19 12.38
N THR A 35 -7.70 14.86 12.14
CA THR A 35 -6.73 14.52 13.19
C THR A 35 -6.36 15.72 14.06
N HIS A 36 -6.44 16.94 13.51
CA HIS A 36 -6.16 18.17 14.24
C HIS A 36 -7.37 18.78 14.96
N THR A 37 -8.59 18.39 14.57
CA THR A 37 -9.83 19.01 15.10
C THR A 37 -10.60 18.10 16.05
N VAL A 38 -10.57 16.79 15.82
CA VAL A 38 -11.42 15.83 16.55
C VAL A 38 -10.67 15.23 17.74
N ILE A 39 -11.31 15.27 18.92
CA ILE A 39 -10.82 14.56 20.11
C ILE A 39 -11.53 13.19 20.15
N PRO A 40 -10.83 12.09 19.82
CA PRO A 40 -11.47 10.79 19.63
C PRO A 40 -12.13 10.26 20.91
N GLY A 41 -11.60 10.61 22.09
CA GLY A 41 -12.17 10.21 23.39
C GLY A 41 -13.62 10.67 23.60
N ASN A 42 -13.98 11.85 23.07
CA ASN A 42 -15.35 12.37 23.17
C ASN A 42 -16.30 11.72 22.15
N LEU A 43 -15.74 11.22 21.05
CA LEU A 43 -16.50 10.70 19.92
C LEU A 43 -16.83 9.21 20.06
N LEU A 44 -15.90 8.42 20.61
CA LEU A 44 -16.05 6.95 20.75
C LEU A 44 -17.36 6.51 21.44
N PRO A 45 -17.80 7.10 22.57
CA PRO A 45 -19.05 6.67 23.23
C PRO A 45 -20.30 6.96 22.38
N VAL A 46 -20.21 7.95 21.50
CA VAL A 46 -21.35 8.45 20.72
C VAL A 46 -21.53 7.64 19.44
N ILE A 47 -20.47 7.10 18.84
CA ILE A 47 -20.53 6.35 17.58
C ILE A 47 -21.53 5.18 17.69
N LYS A 48 -21.46 4.40 18.78
CA LYS A 48 -22.34 3.23 19.00
C LYS A 48 -23.82 3.57 19.10
N LYS A 49 -24.18 4.80 19.46
CA LYS A 49 -25.57 5.28 19.50
C LYS A 49 -26.19 5.39 18.10
N TYR A 50 -25.38 5.66 17.08
CA TYR A 50 -25.86 5.92 15.72
C TYR A 50 -25.76 4.71 14.79
N ASP A 51 -24.72 3.90 14.93
CA ASP A 51 -24.57 2.64 14.21
C ASP A 51 -23.80 1.64 15.05
N SER A 52 -24.44 0.53 15.43
CA SER A 52 -23.81 -0.53 16.21
C SER A 52 -22.80 -1.35 15.40
N ASN A 53 -22.89 -1.31 14.06
CA ASN A 53 -22.03 -2.07 13.16
C ASN A 53 -20.71 -1.35 12.84
N VAL A 54 -20.62 -0.05 13.13
CA VAL A 54 -19.39 0.74 12.93
C VAL A 54 -18.52 0.62 14.18
N LEU A 55 -17.29 0.11 14.00
CA LEU A 55 -16.29 -0.23 15.03
C LEU A 55 -16.71 -1.36 15.97
N SER A 56 -15.89 -2.39 16.12
CA SER A 56 -16.09 -3.41 17.15
C SER A 56 -15.68 -2.89 18.54
N GLU A 57 -16.15 -3.52 19.63
CA GLU A 57 -15.68 -3.20 21.00
C GLU A 57 -14.14 -3.30 21.10
N ARG A 58 -13.57 -4.31 20.44
CA ARG A 58 -12.12 -4.52 20.35
C ARG A 58 -11.41 -3.34 19.70
N ASP A 59 -11.96 -2.80 18.61
CA ASP A 59 -11.38 -1.63 17.94
C ASP A 59 -11.45 -0.39 18.84
N MET A 60 -12.58 -0.18 19.53
CA MET A 60 -12.73 0.94 20.46
C MET A 60 -11.74 0.86 21.63
N ASP A 61 -11.54 -0.32 22.21
CA ASP A 61 -10.55 -0.54 23.28
C ASP A 61 -9.11 -0.31 22.79
N HIS A 62 -8.81 -0.75 21.57
CA HIS A 62 -7.52 -0.47 20.95
C HIS A 62 -7.30 1.04 20.76
N ILE A 63 -8.30 1.75 20.21
CA ILE A 63 -8.20 3.21 20.00
C ILE A 63 -8.06 3.92 21.35
N ARG A 64 -8.80 3.55 22.40
CA ARG A 64 -8.62 4.07 23.77
C ARG A 64 -7.19 3.88 24.27
N THR A 65 -6.64 2.69 24.04
CA THR A 65 -5.25 2.38 24.41
C THR A 65 -4.26 3.27 23.66
N VAL A 66 -4.46 3.49 22.36
CA VAL A 66 -3.62 4.39 21.55
C VAL A 66 -3.74 5.83 22.03
N ILE A 67 -4.93 6.33 22.35
CA ILE A 67 -5.14 7.67 22.90
C ILE A 67 -4.34 7.84 24.20
N ASN A 68 -4.43 6.87 25.10
CA ASN A 68 -3.77 6.91 26.40
C ASN A 68 -2.24 6.81 26.31
N THR A 69 -1.70 6.13 25.28
CA THR A 69 -0.27 5.86 25.15
C THR A 69 0.45 6.80 24.19
N ARG A 70 -0.21 7.26 23.13
CA ARG A 70 0.37 8.04 22.02
C ARG A 70 -0.34 9.38 21.77
N GLY A 71 -1.34 9.71 22.58
CA GLY A 71 -2.05 10.99 22.52
C GLY A 71 -3.20 11.04 21.51
N ASN A 72 -3.94 12.14 21.55
CA ASN A 72 -5.18 12.32 20.80
C ASN A 72 -5.00 12.33 19.28
N ILE A 73 -3.90 12.88 18.77
CA ILE A 73 -3.64 12.97 17.31
C ILE A 73 -3.52 11.55 16.74
N THR A 74 -2.59 10.75 17.28
CA THR A 74 -2.41 9.34 16.88
C THR A 74 -3.70 8.52 17.09
N GLY A 75 -4.45 8.81 18.15
CA GLY A 75 -5.75 8.17 18.38
C GLY A 75 -6.81 8.52 17.35
N ALA A 76 -6.80 9.77 16.84
CA ALA A 76 -7.72 10.22 15.80
C ALA A 76 -7.35 9.60 14.43
N GLU A 77 -6.06 9.46 14.14
CA GLU A 77 -5.55 8.74 12.96
C GLU A 77 -6.05 7.29 12.94
N GLU A 78 -5.83 6.56 14.05
CA GLU A 78 -6.31 5.18 14.20
C GLU A 78 -7.85 5.10 14.12
N LEU A 79 -8.57 6.00 14.79
CA LEU A 79 -10.03 6.03 14.72
C LEU A 79 -10.52 6.15 13.27
N LEU A 80 -9.97 7.11 12.52
CA LEU A 80 -10.35 7.36 11.15
C LEU A 80 -10.00 6.17 10.24
N ASP A 81 -8.85 5.54 10.48
CA ASP A 81 -8.44 4.34 9.78
C ASP A 81 -9.41 3.17 9.99
N TYR A 82 -9.70 2.81 11.25
CA TYR A 82 -10.63 1.72 11.55
C TYR A 82 -12.03 2.00 11.00
N MET A 83 -12.55 3.22 11.15
CA MET A 83 -13.88 3.57 10.64
C MET A 83 -13.99 3.37 9.14
N SER A 84 -12.97 3.76 8.36
CA SER A 84 -12.98 3.67 6.88
C SER A 84 -13.19 2.26 6.31
N ARG A 85 -12.99 1.22 7.13
CA ARG A 85 -13.16 -0.19 6.78
C ARG A 85 -14.62 -0.66 6.87
N TYR A 86 -15.49 0.08 7.56
CA TYR A 86 -16.88 -0.28 7.78
C TYR A 86 -17.80 0.33 6.73
N ALA A 87 -18.88 -0.38 6.37
CA ALA A 87 -19.95 0.22 5.57
C ALA A 87 -20.63 1.35 6.37
N ASN A 88 -21.09 2.40 5.69
CA ASN A 88 -21.78 3.55 6.29
C ASN A 88 -20.98 4.34 7.36
N TRP A 89 -19.66 4.16 7.42
CA TRP A 89 -18.81 4.82 8.41
C TRP A 89 -18.90 6.35 8.35
N PHE A 90 -18.95 6.93 7.15
CA PHE A 90 -18.92 8.38 6.98
C PHE A 90 -20.26 9.03 7.40
N PRO A 91 -21.45 8.56 6.95
CA PRO A 91 -22.71 9.03 7.52
C PRO A 91 -22.80 8.86 9.05
N CYS A 92 -22.28 7.76 9.59
CA CYS A 92 -22.21 7.55 11.05
C CYS A 92 -21.33 8.61 11.72
N LEU A 93 -20.16 8.89 11.15
CA LEU A 93 -19.23 9.91 11.64
C LEU A 93 -19.88 11.29 11.70
N LEU A 94 -20.56 11.71 10.63
CA LEU A 94 -21.22 13.02 10.57
C LEU A 94 -22.32 13.18 11.63
N ARG A 95 -23.09 12.12 11.89
CA ARG A 95 -24.10 12.12 12.95
C ARG A 95 -23.47 12.19 14.33
N ALA A 96 -22.39 11.45 14.56
CA ALA A 96 -21.68 11.44 15.83
C ALA A 96 -21.03 12.81 16.13
N LEU A 97 -20.43 13.47 15.14
CA LEU A 97 -19.88 14.82 15.27
C LEU A 97 -20.97 15.88 15.55
N SER A 98 -22.16 15.66 15.00
CA SER A 98 -23.33 16.53 15.21
C SER A 98 -24.10 16.23 16.50
N ASP A 99 -23.69 15.24 17.30
CA ASP A 99 -24.38 14.92 18.56
C ASP A 99 -24.21 16.05 19.58
N ASN A 100 -25.24 16.28 20.39
CA ASN A 100 -25.26 17.30 21.44
C ASN A 100 -24.13 17.13 22.48
N GLN A 101 -23.58 15.92 22.62
CA GLN A 101 -22.44 15.65 23.49
C GLN A 101 -21.09 16.08 22.87
N VAL A 102 -20.96 16.00 21.54
CA VAL A 102 -19.72 16.34 20.82
C VAL A 102 -19.70 17.80 20.38
N LYS A 103 -20.85 18.36 19.99
CA LYS A 103 -21.05 19.77 19.60
C LYS A 103 -20.12 20.24 18.46
N GLN A 104 -19.75 19.35 17.54
CA GLN A 104 -18.90 19.66 16.38
C GLN A 104 -19.71 19.69 15.07
N GLU A 105 -20.97 20.13 15.11
CA GLU A 105 -21.83 20.25 13.93
C GLU A 105 -21.22 21.11 12.79
N PRO A 106 -20.60 22.28 13.04
CA PRO A 106 -19.97 23.05 11.96
C PRO A 106 -18.88 22.25 11.23
N PHE A 107 -18.10 21.47 11.99
CA PHE A 107 -17.05 20.63 11.43
C PHE A 107 -17.64 19.46 10.63
N ALA A 108 -18.75 18.85 11.09
CA ALA A 108 -19.46 17.84 10.32
C ALA A 108 -19.94 18.38 8.96
N ARG A 109 -20.46 19.62 8.91
CA ARG A 109 -20.86 20.26 7.64
C ARG A 109 -19.66 20.48 6.71
N TYR A 110 -18.52 20.88 7.26
CA TYR A 110 -17.29 21.02 6.50
C TYR A 110 -16.81 19.68 5.91
N LEU A 111 -16.81 18.60 6.68
CA LEU A 111 -16.47 17.27 6.15
C LEU A 111 -17.43 16.82 5.05
N GLN A 112 -18.73 17.11 5.20
CA GLN A 112 -19.72 16.81 4.16
C GLN A 112 -19.44 17.59 2.86
N GLN A 113 -18.93 18.83 2.95
CA GLN A 113 -18.48 19.59 1.78
C GLN A 113 -17.25 18.95 1.12
N LEU A 114 -16.24 18.53 1.89
CA LEU A 114 -15.07 17.82 1.35
C LEU A 114 -15.45 16.52 0.64
N LYS A 115 -16.46 15.81 1.14
CA LYS A 115 -17.02 14.64 0.45
C LYS A 115 -17.66 15.05 -0.88
N ALA A 116 -18.48 16.11 -0.90
CA ALA A 116 -19.15 16.56 -2.12
C ALA A 116 -18.15 17.01 -3.20
N GLU A 117 -17.04 17.65 -2.81
CA GLU A 117 -15.94 17.97 -3.71
C GLU A 117 -15.31 16.71 -4.33
N LEU A 118 -15.10 15.66 -3.51
CA LEU A 118 -14.58 14.39 -3.99
C LEU A 118 -15.58 13.67 -4.91
N ASP A 119 -16.87 13.65 -4.56
CA ASP A 119 -17.94 13.08 -5.38
C ASP A 119 -17.98 13.76 -6.76
N ALA A 120 -17.84 15.09 -6.80
CA ALA A 120 -17.83 15.87 -8.03
C ALA A 120 -16.57 15.60 -8.90
N ALA A 121 -15.43 15.31 -8.27
CA ALA A 121 -14.19 14.96 -8.97
C ALA A 121 -14.21 13.51 -9.53
N GLU A 122 -14.86 12.58 -8.83
CA GLU A 122 -14.96 11.18 -9.24
C GLU A 122 -16.12 10.91 -10.21
N GLN A 123 -17.13 11.79 -10.25
CA GLN A 123 -18.07 11.76 -11.36
C GLN A 123 -17.28 12.09 -12.62
N PRO A 124 -17.09 11.15 -13.57
CA PRO A 124 -16.60 11.53 -14.88
C PRO A 124 -17.58 12.61 -15.30
N CYS A 125 -17.07 13.83 -15.52
CA CYS A 125 -17.77 14.80 -16.33
C CYS A 125 -18.19 13.99 -17.53
N ALA A 126 -19.47 13.62 -17.60
CA ALA A 126 -20.04 13.00 -18.77
C ALA A 126 -19.75 14.05 -19.80
N GLU A 127 -18.69 13.81 -20.54
CA GLU A 127 -18.21 14.67 -21.59
C GLU A 127 -19.49 15.00 -22.31
N ARG A 128 -19.78 16.29 -22.40
CA ARG A 128 -20.77 16.74 -23.34
C ARG A 128 -20.22 16.30 -24.69
N HIS A 129 -20.49 15.06 -25.08
CA HIS A 129 -20.92 14.74 -26.40
C HIS A 129 -22.16 15.61 -26.60
N VAL A 130 -21.88 16.89 -26.87
CA VAL A 130 -22.59 17.66 -27.85
C VAL A 130 -22.44 16.82 -29.11
N PHE A 131 -23.28 15.79 -29.21
CA PHE A 131 -23.83 15.41 -30.48
C PHE A 131 -24.49 16.70 -30.96
N GLN A 132 -23.72 17.51 -31.69
CA GLN A 132 -24.29 18.33 -32.72
C GLN A 132 -25.06 17.32 -33.56
N GLU A 133 -26.37 17.22 -33.33
CA GLU A 133 -27.28 16.69 -34.31
C GLU A 133 -26.94 17.46 -35.58
N ARG A 134 -26.17 16.82 -36.47
CA ARG A 134 -26.15 17.23 -37.86
C ARG A 134 -27.63 17.19 -38.25
N PRO A 135 -28.24 18.30 -38.69
CA PRO A 135 -29.59 18.26 -39.19
C PRO A 135 -29.63 17.18 -40.27
N THR A 136 -30.33 16.09 -39.99
CA THR A 136 -30.59 15.04 -40.96
C THR A 136 -31.22 15.72 -42.17
N PRO A 137 -30.61 15.63 -43.37
CA PRO A 137 -31.31 16.05 -44.57
C PRO A 137 -32.59 15.22 -44.65
N ARG A 138 -33.71 15.94 -44.69
CA ARG A 138 -35.07 15.43 -44.80
C ARG A 138 -35.20 14.73 -46.16
N ASN A 139 -34.81 13.46 -46.25
CA ASN A 139 -35.19 12.62 -47.36
C ASN A 139 -36.58 12.09 -47.08
N GLU A 140 -37.58 12.81 -47.60
CA GLU A 140 -38.91 12.29 -47.84
C GLU A 140 -38.81 11.16 -48.87
N PHE A 141 -38.61 9.93 -48.40
CA PHE A 141 -38.89 8.74 -49.19
C PHE A 141 -40.11 8.06 -48.58
N VAL A 142 -41.26 8.34 -49.19
CA VAL A 142 -42.50 7.59 -49.03
C VAL A 142 -42.24 6.22 -49.65
N LEU A 143 -42.21 5.16 -48.84
CA LEU A 143 -42.43 3.81 -49.32
C LEU A 143 -43.51 3.14 -48.48
N ASP A 144 -44.49 2.72 -49.25
CA ASP A 144 -45.78 2.16 -48.92
C ASP A 144 -45.65 0.71 -48.45
N ASP A 145 -46.76 0.29 -47.86
CA ASP A 145 -47.23 -0.99 -47.34
C ASP A 145 -46.57 -2.30 -47.81
N GLY A 146 -46.50 -3.29 -46.92
CA GLY A 146 -46.22 -4.67 -47.33
C GLY A 146 -45.74 -5.67 -46.28
N SER A 147 -46.68 -6.23 -45.52
CA SER A 147 -46.84 -7.69 -45.33
C SER A 147 -45.80 -8.53 -44.54
N ALA A 148 -46.31 -9.04 -43.41
CA ALA A 148 -46.31 -10.43 -42.92
C ALA A 148 -45.03 -11.29 -42.73
N ALA A 149 -45.06 -11.99 -41.59
CA ALA A 149 -44.73 -13.41 -41.36
C ALA A 149 -43.61 -13.71 -40.33
N ALA A 150 -44.08 -14.25 -39.21
CA ALA A 150 -43.58 -15.37 -38.41
C ALA A 150 -42.15 -15.90 -38.62
N GLY A 151 -41.44 -16.11 -37.50
CA GLY A 151 -40.22 -16.90 -37.44
C GLY A 151 -39.85 -17.27 -36.01
N ASN A 152 -40.50 -18.30 -35.49
CA ASN A 152 -40.24 -18.97 -34.22
C ASN A 152 -38.97 -19.83 -34.34
N VAL A 153 -37.98 -19.72 -33.44
CA VAL A 153 -36.91 -20.74 -33.30
C VAL A 153 -36.57 -20.96 -31.82
N ASN A 154 -36.59 -22.25 -31.48
CA ASN A 154 -36.45 -22.90 -30.20
C ASN A 154 -35.01 -22.96 -29.65
N HIS A 155 -34.96 -23.14 -28.33
CA HIS A 155 -34.06 -23.97 -27.51
C HIS A 155 -32.72 -24.42 -28.07
N SER A 156 -31.66 -24.20 -27.27
CA SER A 156 -30.74 -25.27 -26.89
C SER A 156 -30.16 -24.97 -25.50
N GLU A 157 -30.68 -25.69 -24.51
CA GLU A 157 -30.00 -25.98 -23.25
C GLU A 157 -28.72 -26.79 -23.55
N VAL A 158 -27.62 -26.41 -22.91
CA VAL A 158 -26.47 -27.29 -22.71
C VAL A 158 -26.19 -27.29 -21.22
N GLU A 159 -26.68 -28.35 -20.57
CA GLU A 159 -26.19 -28.81 -19.28
C GLU A 159 -24.76 -29.31 -19.46
N GLY A 160 -23.83 -28.74 -18.70
CA GLY A 160 -22.45 -29.19 -18.59
C GLY A 160 -22.16 -29.52 -17.14
N ASP A 161 -22.61 -30.70 -16.73
CA ASP A 161 -22.34 -31.31 -15.44
C ASP A 161 -20.90 -31.86 -15.44
N GLY A 162 -20.10 -31.46 -14.45
CA GLY A 162 -18.70 -31.86 -14.34
C GLY A 162 -18.21 -31.78 -12.90
N PRO A 163 -18.19 -32.89 -12.16
CA PRO A 163 -17.52 -32.98 -10.87
C PRO A 163 -16.05 -33.39 -11.10
N MET A 164 -15.16 -32.92 -10.24
CA MET A 164 -14.09 -33.71 -9.62
C MET A 164 -13.24 -32.79 -8.76
N ASP A 165 -13.50 -32.88 -7.45
CA ASP A 165 -12.58 -32.55 -6.38
C ASP A 165 -11.29 -33.37 -6.53
N GLU A 166 -10.13 -32.73 -6.58
CA GLU A 166 -8.89 -33.32 -6.03
C GLU A 166 -8.03 -32.20 -5.40
N GLU A 167 -8.12 -32.08 -4.08
CA GLU A 167 -7.14 -31.40 -3.25
C GLU A 167 -5.79 -32.16 -3.31
N PRO A 168 -4.66 -31.49 -3.59
CA PRO A 168 -3.36 -32.11 -3.39
C PRO A 168 -3.04 -32.16 -1.89
N ARG A 169 -3.15 -33.36 -1.30
CA ARG A 169 -2.51 -33.70 -0.03
C ARG A 169 -1.00 -33.53 -0.18
N TYR A 170 -0.41 -32.64 0.61
CA TYR A 170 1.03 -32.59 0.79
C TYR A 170 1.43 -33.68 1.79
N GLU A 171 2.22 -34.65 1.34
CA GLU A 171 2.90 -35.60 2.20
C GLU A 171 3.99 -34.87 3.01
N THR A 172 3.85 -34.92 4.33
CA THR A 172 4.89 -34.53 5.28
C THR A 172 6.01 -35.56 5.18
N ILE A 173 7.16 -35.17 4.64
CA ILE A 173 8.36 -36.00 4.69
C ILE A 173 8.94 -35.86 6.10
N ASP A 174 8.77 -36.90 6.91
CA ASP A 174 9.52 -37.10 8.14
C ASP A 174 10.98 -37.38 7.77
N ILE A 175 11.86 -36.40 8.01
CA ILE A 175 13.31 -36.62 7.95
C ILE A 175 13.75 -37.10 9.31
N ASP A 176 13.83 -38.42 9.42
CA ASP A 176 14.42 -39.15 10.53
C ASP A 176 15.94 -38.85 10.64
N GLY A 177 16.41 -38.86 11.87
CA GLY A 177 17.74 -38.47 12.27
C GLY A 177 18.82 -39.34 11.67
N SER A 178 19.83 -38.72 11.07
CA SER A 178 21.13 -39.34 10.86
C SER A 178 22.21 -38.27 10.95
N GLN A 179 22.80 -38.22 12.14
CA GLN A 179 24.01 -37.49 12.48
C GLN A 179 25.22 -38.23 11.88
N PRO A 180 26.10 -37.60 11.10
CA PRO A 180 27.46 -38.07 10.94
C PRO A 180 28.40 -37.23 11.81
N SER A 181 29.05 -37.94 12.72
CA SER A 181 30.27 -37.55 13.40
C SER A 181 31.46 -37.45 12.45
N SER A 182 32.51 -36.79 12.95
CA SER A 182 33.91 -36.77 12.51
C SER A 182 34.30 -35.44 11.85
N GLN A 183 34.97 -34.54 12.58
CA GLN A 183 36.43 -34.55 12.80
C GLN A 183 37.20 -34.59 11.49
N GLU A 184 37.58 -33.42 10.97
CA GLU A 184 38.89 -33.24 10.35
C GLU A 184 39.48 -31.88 10.72
N LEU A 185 40.73 -31.96 11.15
CA LEU A 185 41.60 -30.89 11.60
C LEU A 185 42.00 -29.98 10.44
N TYR A 186 41.89 -28.67 10.63
CA TYR A 186 42.76 -27.72 9.95
C TYR A 186 43.37 -26.76 10.98
N GLN A 187 44.64 -27.02 11.29
CA GLN A 187 45.54 -26.09 11.94
C GLN A 187 46.01 -25.07 10.89
N ILE A 188 45.90 -23.78 11.18
CA ILE A 188 46.65 -22.71 10.49
C ILE A 188 47.24 -21.78 11.57
N PRO A 189 48.49 -21.31 11.40
CA PRO A 189 49.32 -20.80 12.49
C PRO A 189 48.97 -19.38 12.94
N VAL A 190 49.17 -19.14 14.24
CA VAL A 190 49.17 -17.82 14.87
C VAL A 190 50.51 -17.16 14.62
N THR A 191 50.53 -16.06 13.87
CA THR A 191 51.67 -15.13 13.82
C THR A 191 51.45 -14.03 14.84
N LEU A 192 52.25 -14.08 15.91
CA LEU A 192 52.46 -13.02 16.88
C LEU A 192 53.25 -11.87 16.23
N THR A 193 52.81 -10.63 16.43
CA THR A 193 53.69 -9.46 16.37
C THR A 193 53.54 -8.63 17.64
N GLU A 194 54.73 -8.32 18.16
CA GLU A 194 55.13 -7.63 19.37
C GLU A 194 54.48 -6.25 19.55
N THR A 195 54.04 -5.90 20.76
CA THR A 195 54.80 -5.16 21.80
C THR A 195 55.10 -3.71 21.42
N GLY A 196 54.49 -2.78 22.15
CA GLY A 196 54.71 -1.36 22.03
C GLY A 196 54.14 -0.61 23.21
N ASP A 197 54.86 -0.68 24.35
CA ASP A 197 54.67 0.18 25.52
C ASP A 197 54.91 1.65 25.18
N GLY A 198 54.15 2.54 25.82
CA GLY A 198 54.32 3.98 25.69
C GLY A 198 53.42 4.77 26.63
N ALA A 199 53.76 4.76 27.92
CA ALA A 199 53.19 5.65 28.93
C ALA A 199 53.77 7.08 28.79
N ALA A 200 52.91 8.11 28.87
CA ALA A 200 53.29 9.42 29.41
C ALA A 200 52.05 10.19 29.86
N ALA A 201 52.16 10.75 31.07
CA ALA A 201 51.15 11.51 31.79
C ALA A 201 51.20 13.01 31.47
N SER A 202 50.08 13.70 31.75
CA SER A 202 49.99 14.88 32.66
C SER A 202 49.16 16.07 32.16
N SER A 203 48.37 16.59 33.12
CA SER A 203 48.14 18.00 33.45
C SER A 203 47.04 18.84 32.75
N LEU A 204 45.89 18.91 33.42
CA LEU A 204 45.23 20.11 34.01
C LEU A 204 45.35 21.52 33.35
N THR A 205 44.19 22.02 32.88
CA THR A 205 43.49 23.33 33.12
C THR A 205 44.13 24.69 32.72
N PRO A 206 43.39 25.83 32.69
CA PRO A 206 42.06 26.18 32.13
C PRO A 206 42.10 27.55 31.37
N GLU A 207 40.95 28.26 31.25
CA GLU A 207 40.70 29.64 30.73
C GLU A 207 40.37 29.77 29.23
N ALA A 208 39.10 29.97 28.87
CA ALA A 208 38.28 31.21 28.89
C ALA A 208 38.52 32.10 27.66
N THR A 209 37.46 32.38 26.89
CA THR A 209 36.93 33.73 26.62
C THR A 209 35.91 33.68 25.46
N HIS A 210 34.79 34.36 25.70
CA HIS A 210 33.70 34.67 24.78
C HIS A 210 34.16 35.22 23.42
N THR A 211 33.47 34.84 22.33
CA THR A 211 33.18 35.78 21.25
C THR A 211 31.80 35.46 20.65
N PHE A 212 30.85 36.36 20.91
CA PHE A 212 29.57 36.44 20.21
C PHE A 212 29.85 36.87 18.76
N GLY A 213 29.47 36.02 17.80
CA GLY A 213 29.44 36.35 16.38
C GLY A 213 28.04 36.08 15.82
N GLN A 214 27.17 37.09 15.87
CA GLN A 214 26.00 37.17 15.01
C GLN A 214 26.47 37.34 13.56
N GLY A 215 26.04 36.45 12.68
CA GLY A 215 26.27 36.55 11.24
C GLY A 215 25.36 35.58 10.51
N GLY A 216 24.16 36.04 10.18
CA GLY A 216 23.17 35.26 9.44
C GLY A 216 23.70 34.79 8.09
N ARG A 217 23.48 33.50 7.81
CA ARG A 217 23.32 32.99 6.45
C ARG A 217 22.22 31.93 6.49
N GLY A 218 21.13 32.23 5.78
CA GLY A 218 20.12 31.25 5.41
C GLY A 218 20.79 30.14 4.60
N GLY A 219 21.04 29.01 5.26
CA GLY A 219 21.35 27.76 4.60
C GLY A 219 20.03 27.09 4.27
N ALA A 220 19.67 27.06 2.99
CA ALA A 220 18.77 26.04 2.49
C ALA A 220 19.40 24.69 2.84
N GLN A 221 18.94 24.08 3.92
CA GLN A 221 19.17 22.67 4.17
C GLN A 221 18.37 21.92 3.11
N GLU A 222 19.00 21.73 1.95
CA GLU A 222 18.74 20.55 1.14
C GLU A 222 18.66 19.38 2.10
N ALA A 223 17.49 18.77 2.16
CA ALA A 223 17.26 17.53 2.84
C ALA A 223 18.18 16.48 2.20
N ARG A 224 19.43 16.44 2.66
CA ARG A 224 20.35 15.33 2.41
C ARG A 224 19.62 14.12 2.95
N LEU A 225 19.05 13.34 2.04
CA LEU A 225 18.58 11.98 2.30
C LEU A 225 19.58 11.36 3.26
N HIS A 226 19.15 11.13 4.50
CA HIS A 226 19.93 10.38 5.47
C HIS A 226 20.04 8.96 4.92
N GLN A 227 20.98 8.76 3.99
CA GLN A 227 21.56 7.47 3.67
C GLN A 227 22.21 7.03 4.97
N THR A 228 21.41 6.35 5.79
CA THR A 228 21.90 5.47 6.83
C THR A 228 22.84 4.52 6.09
N ARG A 229 24.15 4.80 6.19
CA ARG A 229 25.20 3.99 5.59
C ARG A 229 25.17 2.64 6.27
N HIS A 230 24.28 1.78 5.80
CA HIS A 230 24.34 0.36 6.10
C HIS A 230 25.70 -0.16 5.61
N GLY A 231 26.30 -1.09 6.36
CA GLY A 231 27.61 -1.64 6.00
C GLY A 231 27.57 -2.33 4.63
N ARG A 232 28.75 -2.52 4.00
CA ARG A 232 28.88 -3.16 2.68
C ARG A 232 28.25 -4.55 2.61
N GLU A 233 28.12 -5.23 3.74
CA GLU A 233 27.45 -6.52 3.87
C GLU A 233 25.94 -6.49 3.56
N TYR A 234 25.33 -5.29 3.49
CA TYR A 234 23.94 -5.09 3.08
C TYR A 234 23.78 -4.71 1.61
N ASP A 235 24.89 -4.42 0.91
CA ASP A 235 24.92 -4.06 -0.51
C ASP A 235 24.92 -5.34 -1.37
N PHE A 236 24.18 -5.29 -2.48
CA PHE A 236 24.21 -6.33 -3.50
C PHE A 236 25.24 -5.96 -4.56
N THR A 237 25.94 -6.95 -5.12
CA THR A 237 26.70 -6.71 -6.35
C THR A 237 25.78 -6.84 -7.56
N LYS A 238 26.16 -6.21 -8.67
CA LYS A 238 25.41 -6.31 -9.92
C LYS A 238 25.45 -7.76 -10.42
N GLU A 239 26.59 -8.41 -10.29
CA GLU A 239 26.85 -9.78 -10.72
C GLU A 239 26.04 -10.79 -9.89
N GLU A 240 25.97 -10.63 -8.57
CA GLU A 240 25.10 -11.43 -7.67
C GLU A 240 23.65 -11.33 -8.13
N THR A 241 23.19 -10.10 -8.39
CA THR A 241 21.80 -9.85 -8.80
C THR A 241 21.51 -10.43 -10.18
N GLU A 242 22.40 -10.23 -11.16
CA GLU A 242 22.25 -10.75 -12.52
C GLU A 242 22.24 -12.28 -12.55
N SER A 243 23.11 -12.93 -11.79
CA SER A 243 23.16 -14.39 -11.69
C SER A 243 21.83 -14.95 -11.19
N GLU A 244 21.25 -14.34 -10.15
CA GLU A 244 20.00 -14.81 -9.54
C GLU A 244 18.75 -14.45 -10.36
N PHE A 245 18.77 -13.32 -11.08
CA PHE A 245 17.59 -12.78 -11.77
C PHE A 245 17.52 -12.99 -13.27
N SER A 246 18.62 -13.43 -13.90
CA SER A 246 18.67 -13.66 -15.35
C SER A 246 17.59 -14.60 -15.90
N ALA A 247 17.01 -15.47 -15.06
CA ALA A 247 15.94 -16.39 -15.43
C ALA A 247 14.52 -15.78 -15.36
N PHE A 248 14.33 -14.63 -14.71
CA PHE A 248 13.02 -13.98 -14.65
C PHE A 248 12.76 -13.18 -15.92
N GLN A 249 11.59 -13.37 -16.51
CA GLN A 249 11.20 -12.68 -17.74
C GLN A 249 11.19 -11.14 -17.60
N GLY A 250 10.86 -10.62 -16.41
CA GLY A 250 10.88 -9.17 -16.15
C GLY A 250 12.26 -8.57 -15.88
N TRP A 251 13.35 -9.33 -15.95
CA TRP A 251 14.70 -8.84 -15.65
C TRP A 251 15.28 -8.00 -16.79
N ASN A 252 15.75 -6.79 -16.45
CA ASN A 252 16.44 -5.92 -17.40
C ASN A 252 17.83 -5.51 -16.89
N ARG A 253 18.87 -5.88 -17.65
CA ARG A 253 20.29 -5.72 -17.28
C ARG A 253 20.83 -4.29 -17.44
N THR A 254 20.20 -3.50 -18.30
CA THR A 254 20.75 -2.22 -18.78
C THR A 254 19.85 -1.03 -18.48
N ILE A 255 18.64 -1.25 -17.97
CA ILE A 255 17.68 -0.19 -17.70
C ILE A 255 18.15 0.71 -16.55
N SER A 256 18.02 2.02 -16.75
CA SER A 256 18.21 3.04 -15.72
C SER A 256 16.88 3.38 -15.05
N GLU A 257 16.92 4.01 -13.87
CA GLU A 257 15.71 4.43 -13.15
C GLU A 257 14.81 5.36 -13.99
N SER A 258 15.40 6.32 -14.71
CA SER A 258 14.66 7.24 -15.58
C SER A 258 13.92 6.50 -16.69
N SER A 259 14.56 5.50 -17.29
CA SER A 259 13.97 4.71 -18.38
C SER A 259 12.89 3.74 -17.91
N ILE A 260 12.83 3.39 -16.61
CA ILE A 260 11.75 2.55 -16.06
C ILE A 260 10.43 3.31 -16.14
N LYS A 261 10.42 4.58 -15.72
CA LYS A 261 9.21 5.39 -15.75
C LYS A 261 8.67 5.52 -17.18
N GLU A 262 9.54 5.91 -18.12
CA GLU A 262 9.18 6.05 -19.54
C GLU A 262 8.62 4.75 -20.14
N LYS A 263 9.11 3.59 -19.69
CA LYS A 263 8.65 2.29 -20.17
C LYS A 263 7.34 1.82 -19.55
N LEU A 264 7.10 2.14 -18.28
CA LEU A 264 5.90 1.70 -17.56
C LEU A 264 4.72 2.67 -17.76
N GLU A 265 4.98 3.95 -18.01
CA GLU A 265 3.96 5.00 -18.16
C GLU A 265 2.89 4.71 -19.22
N PRO A 266 3.19 4.11 -20.39
CA PRO A 266 2.16 3.77 -21.37
C PRO A 266 1.18 2.68 -20.93
N TYR A 267 1.44 2.02 -19.80
CA TYR A 267 0.71 0.84 -19.32
C TYR A 267 0.11 1.05 -17.93
N LEU A 268 -0.04 2.30 -17.48
CA LEU A 268 -0.57 2.61 -16.15
C LEU A 268 -1.99 2.05 -15.93
N ASP A 269 -2.73 1.80 -16.99
CA ASP A 269 -4.05 1.16 -16.98
C ASP A 269 -4.02 -0.36 -16.80
N GLN A 270 -2.84 -0.98 -16.84
CA GLN A 270 -2.64 -2.43 -16.78
C GLN A 270 -1.94 -2.86 -15.49
N ASP A 271 -2.76 -3.13 -14.47
CA ASP A 271 -2.31 -3.59 -13.17
C ASP A 271 -1.47 -4.88 -13.24
N GLY A 272 -0.47 -4.96 -12.36
CA GLY A 272 0.37 -6.14 -12.21
C GLY A 272 1.49 -6.27 -13.24
N ARG A 273 1.63 -5.29 -14.14
CA ARG A 273 2.82 -5.16 -14.98
C ARG A 273 4.04 -4.77 -14.15
N TYR A 274 5.17 -5.43 -14.38
CA TYR A 274 6.38 -5.21 -13.59
C TYR A 274 7.68 -5.27 -14.38
N VAL A 275 8.73 -4.64 -13.83
CA VAL A 275 10.12 -4.77 -14.28
C VAL A 275 11.05 -4.94 -13.08
N LEU A 276 12.07 -5.79 -13.24
CA LEU A 276 13.14 -6.03 -12.29
C LEU A 276 14.45 -5.45 -12.82
N TRP A 277 15.21 -4.75 -11.98
CA TRP A 277 16.52 -4.20 -12.35
C TRP A 277 17.45 -4.09 -11.15
N TYR A 278 18.72 -3.82 -11.43
CA TYR A 278 19.71 -3.45 -10.42
C TYR A 278 19.80 -1.93 -10.29
N TRP A 279 19.46 -1.39 -9.11
CA TRP A 279 19.58 0.03 -8.82
C TRP A 279 21.01 0.36 -8.38
N THR A 280 21.81 0.84 -9.33
CA THR A 280 23.25 1.10 -9.14
C THR A 280 23.55 2.06 -7.98
N GLU A 281 22.78 3.14 -7.83
CA GLU A 281 23.01 4.13 -6.77
C GLU A 281 22.75 3.57 -5.37
N MET A 282 21.71 2.73 -5.23
CA MET A 282 21.33 2.10 -3.97
C MET A 282 22.03 0.76 -3.74
N LYS A 283 22.74 0.24 -4.76
CA LYS A 283 23.38 -1.08 -4.82
C LYS A 283 22.44 -2.21 -4.41
N ARG A 284 21.21 -2.19 -4.93
CA ARG A 284 20.14 -3.12 -4.56
C ARG A 284 19.33 -3.53 -5.78
N PRO A 285 18.80 -4.75 -5.82
CA PRO A 285 17.75 -5.09 -6.75
C PRO A 285 16.46 -4.35 -6.37
N ALA A 286 15.71 -3.97 -7.40
CA ALA A 286 14.40 -3.34 -7.24
C ALA A 286 13.39 -3.95 -8.21
N ILE A 287 12.13 -3.88 -7.82
CA ILE A 287 10.97 -4.24 -8.64
C ILE A 287 10.03 -3.04 -8.71
N SER A 288 9.62 -2.68 -9.91
CA SER A 288 8.63 -1.64 -10.17
C SER A 288 7.39 -2.31 -10.67
N VAL A 289 6.24 -1.93 -10.13
CA VAL A 289 4.95 -2.56 -10.40
C VAL A 289 3.90 -1.49 -10.66
N ILE A 290 3.06 -1.70 -11.65
CA ILE A 290 1.87 -0.88 -11.91
C ILE A 290 0.70 -1.42 -11.08
N TYR A 291 0.02 -0.53 -10.36
CA TYR A 291 -1.17 -0.87 -9.59
C TYR A 291 -2.08 0.34 -9.37
N GLY A 292 -3.35 0.23 -9.75
CA GLY A 292 -4.34 1.29 -9.58
C GLY A 292 -3.98 2.59 -10.29
N GLY A 293 -3.40 2.51 -11.51
CA GLY A 293 -3.00 3.70 -12.25
C GLY A 293 -1.67 4.32 -11.80
N VAL A 294 -0.98 3.73 -10.82
CA VAL A 294 0.28 4.28 -10.29
C VAL A 294 1.40 3.25 -10.35
N MET A 295 2.62 3.75 -10.58
CA MET A 295 3.85 2.97 -10.54
C MET A 295 4.43 2.97 -9.12
N LYS A 296 4.76 1.80 -8.59
CA LYS A 296 5.36 1.63 -7.26
C LYS A 296 6.66 0.88 -7.33
N ASN A 297 7.68 1.42 -6.67
CA ASN A 297 9.00 0.83 -6.60
C ASN A 297 9.19 0.14 -5.24
N PHE A 298 9.61 -1.12 -5.27
CA PHE A 298 9.95 -1.90 -4.09
C PHE A 298 11.42 -2.28 -4.16
N ILE A 299 12.11 -2.16 -3.04
CA ILE A 299 13.53 -2.44 -2.92
C ILE A 299 13.70 -3.78 -2.22
N ILE A 300 14.59 -4.62 -2.75
CA ILE A 300 14.96 -5.87 -2.09
C ILE A 300 16.13 -5.62 -1.14
N HIS A 301 15.99 -6.15 0.07
CA HIS A 301 16.98 -6.05 1.13
C HIS A 301 17.49 -7.44 1.49
N LYS A 302 18.76 -7.52 1.92
CA LYS A 302 19.33 -8.72 2.53
C LYS A 302 19.72 -8.49 3.97
N LYS A 303 19.60 -9.53 4.79
CA LYS A 303 20.04 -9.55 6.18
C LYS A 303 21.23 -10.50 6.34
N PRO A 304 22.46 -10.02 6.56
CA PRO A 304 23.61 -10.89 6.79
C PRO A 304 23.52 -11.61 8.13
N ARG A 305 24.14 -12.80 8.22
CA ARG A 305 24.34 -13.51 9.49
C ARG A 305 25.43 -12.81 10.30
N LYS A 306 25.16 -12.56 11.59
CA LYS A 306 26.14 -11.91 12.48
C LYS A 306 27.37 -12.80 12.76
N SER A 307 27.21 -14.12 12.69
CA SER A 307 28.24 -15.09 13.05
C SER A 307 29.19 -15.45 11.90
N ILE A 308 28.80 -15.22 10.64
CA ILE A 308 29.59 -15.64 9.46
C ILE A 308 29.56 -14.51 8.43
N PRO A 309 30.66 -13.75 8.28
CA PRO A 309 30.77 -12.70 7.27
C PRO A 309 30.52 -13.24 5.86
N GLY A 310 29.84 -12.47 5.02
CA GLY A 310 29.52 -12.85 3.64
C GLY A 310 28.31 -13.79 3.48
N VAL A 311 27.84 -14.44 4.55
CA VAL A 311 26.67 -15.32 4.47
C VAL A 311 25.38 -14.56 4.76
N VAL A 312 24.45 -14.60 3.82
CA VAL A 312 23.11 -14.02 3.97
C VAL A 312 22.24 -14.94 4.82
N LYS A 313 21.52 -14.36 5.79
CA LYS A 313 20.53 -15.08 6.60
C LYS A 313 19.22 -15.23 5.84
N TYR A 314 18.72 -14.13 5.28
CA TYR A 314 17.51 -14.07 4.45
C TYR A 314 17.43 -12.75 3.69
N TYR A 315 16.59 -12.73 2.66
CA TYR A 315 16.19 -11.62 1.83
C TYR A 315 14.74 -11.22 2.14
N PHE A 316 14.38 -9.95 1.93
CA PHE A 316 13.03 -9.43 2.12
C PHE A 316 12.78 -8.15 1.31
N ILE A 317 11.54 -7.91 0.89
CA ILE A 317 11.09 -6.59 0.41
C ILE A 317 10.63 -5.75 1.60
N ASN A 318 9.70 -6.30 2.39
CA ASN A 318 9.30 -5.76 3.67
C ASN A 318 9.41 -6.85 4.74
N LYS A 319 10.02 -6.53 5.89
CA LYS A 319 10.28 -7.48 6.99
C LYS A 319 9.01 -8.08 7.59
N GLU A 320 7.87 -7.41 7.45
CA GLU A 320 6.56 -7.88 7.93
C GLU A 320 5.87 -8.82 6.92
N GLN A 321 6.47 -9.03 5.75
CA GLN A 321 5.99 -9.94 4.70
C GLN A 321 6.79 -11.25 4.72
N HIS A 322 6.92 -11.89 3.55
CA HIS A 322 7.72 -13.08 3.37
C HIS A 322 9.21 -12.74 3.44
N CYS A 323 9.96 -13.57 4.15
CA CYS A 323 11.42 -13.54 4.19
C CYS A 323 11.92 -14.90 3.72
N ASP A 324 12.93 -14.93 2.84
CA ASP A 324 13.42 -16.18 2.27
C ASP A 324 14.96 -16.23 2.24
N PRO A 325 15.60 -17.38 2.53
CA PRO A 325 17.04 -17.53 2.37
C PRO A 325 17.53 -17.46 0.91
N SER A 326 16.66 -17.67 -0.09
CA SER A 326 17.00 -17.57 -1.52
C SER A 326 16.38 -16.32 -2.12
N LEU A 327 17.20 -15.56 -2.85
CA LEU A 327 16.77 -14.33 -3.54
C LEU A 327 15.74 -14.66 -4.64
N THR A 328 15.99 -15.70 -5.45
CA THR A 328 15.04 -16.20 -6.46
C THR A 328 13.72 -16.62 -5.83
N ARG A 329 13.72 -17.40 -4.72
CA ARG A 329 12.48 -17.86 -4.08
C ARG A 329 11.67 -16.71 -3.49
N LEU A 330 12.33 -15.69 -2.92
CA LEU A 330 11.66 -14.47 -2.45
C LEU A 330 10.89 -13.78 -3.60
N VAL A 331 11.56 -13.56 -4.74
CA VAL A 331 10.93 -12.88 -5.88
C VAL A 331 9.82 -13.73 -6.46
N GLN A 332 10.04 -15.03 -6.69
CA GLN A 332 9.00 -15.92 -7.19
C GLN A 332 7.77 -15.96 -6.27
N PHE A 333 7.97 -15.95 -4.95
CA PHE A 333 6.87 -15.84 -3.99
C PHE A 333 6.03 -14.58 -4.24
N HIS A 334 6.68 -13.43 -4.39
CA HIS A 334 6.01 -12.15 -4.62
C HIS A 334 5.39 -12.01 -6.02
N LEU A 335 5.97 -12.65 -7.03
CA LEU A 335 5.34 -12.79 -8.35
C LEU A 335 4.03 -13.59 -8.26
N ASN A 336 4.04 -14.72 -7.53
CA ASN A 336 2.89 -15.60 -7.43
C ASN A 336 1.78 -15.07 -6.51
N ARG A 337 2.16 -14.37 -5.43
CA ARG A 337 1.25 -13.96 -4.35
C ARG A 337 1.01 -12.46 -4.30
N GLY A 338 1.70 -11.69 -5.12
CA GLY A 338 1.72 -10.24 -5.10
C GLY A 338 2.62 -9.64 -4.00
N ILE A 339 2.78 -8.32 -4.07
CA ILE A 339 3.54 -7.53 -3.10
C ILE A 339 2.56 -6.75 -2.24
N LYS A 340 2.69 -6.83 -0.90
CA LYS A 340 1.84 -5.97 -0.06
C LYS A 340 2.36 -4.54 -0.13
N ASN A 341 1.47 -3.60 -0.44
CA ASN A 341 1.78 -2.20 -0.26
C ASN A 341 1.77 -1.87 1.24
N THR A 342 2.84 -1.26 1.73
CA THR A 342 3.01 -0.90 3.15
C THR A 342 3.13 0.60 3.37
N GLU A 343 2.79 1.40 2.37
CA GLU A 343 2.63 2.84 2.56
C GLU A 343 1.58 3.13 3.66
N PRO A 344 1.84 4.10 4.54
CA PRO A 344 0.91 4.50 5.59
C PRO A 344 -0.49 4.73 5.02
N GLY A 345 -1.47 3.99 5.54
CA GLY A 345 -2.86 4.06 5.11
C GLY A 345 -3.27 3.08 3.99
N CYS A 346 -2.35 2.36 3.36
CA CYS A 346 -2.68 1.25 2.47
C CYS A 346 -2.71 -0.07 3.26
N HIS A 347 -3.78 -0.32 4.02
CA HIS A 347 -3.87 -1.57 4.79
C HIS A 347 -4.03 -2.78 3.85
N ARG A 348 -2.96 -3.58 3.75
CA ARG A 348 -2.96 -4.96 3.26
C ARG A 348 -3.44 -5.15 1.81
N GLN A 349 -3.25 -4.16 0.94
CA GLN A 349 -3.45 -4.36 -0.50
C GLN A 349 -2.30 -5.20 -1.05
N ILE A 350 -2.64 -6.38 -1.54
CA ILE A 350 -1.75 -7.24 -2.30
C ILE A 350 -1.86 -6.79 -3.76
N ILE A 351 -0.74 -6.40 -4.35
CA ILE A 351 -0.65 -6.07 -5.76
C ILE A 351 -0.37 -7.36 -6.53
N PRO A 352 -1.36 -7.95 -7.25
CA PRO A 352 -1.12 -9.15 -8.05
C PRO A 352 -0.18 -8.81 -9.21
N LEU A 353 0.74 -9.71 -9.55
CA LEU A 353 1.67 -9.54 -10.66
C LEU A 353 1.21 -10.48 -11.79
N GLN A 354 0.80 -9.92 -12.92
CA GLN A 354 0.05 -10.65 -13.95
C GLN A 354 0.80 -10.77 -15.28
N GLN A 355 1.50 -9.73 -15.70
CA GLN A 355 2.15 -9.69 -17.01
C GLN A 355 3.54 -9.09 -16.86
N HIS A 356 4.51 -9.65 -17.58
CA HIS A 356 5.83 -9.04 -17.71
C HIS A 356 5.88 -8.26 -19.03
N PHE A 357 6.88 -7.41 -19.17
CA PHE A 357 7.20 -6.80 -20.45
C PHE A 357 8.14 -7.72 -21.23
N ASP A 358 7.68 -8.19 -22.39
CA ASP A 358 8.58 -8.71 -23.41
C ASP A 358 9.47 -7.55 -23.88
N PHE A 359 10.79 -7.71 -23.73
CA PHE A 359 11.80 -6.72 -24.16
C PHE A 359 12.67 -7.27 -25.28
#